data_AF-A0A8I1UXE5-F1
#
_entry.id   AF-A0A8I1UXE5-F1
#
_cell.length_a   1.000
_cell.length_b   1.000
_cell.length_c   1.000
_cell.angle_alpha   90.00
_cell.angle_beta   90.00
_cell.angle_gamma   90.00
#
_symmetry.space_group_name_H-M   'P 1'
#
loop_
_entity.id
_entity.type
_entity.pdbx_description
1 polymer ?
#
loop_
_entity_poly.entity_id
_entity_poly.type
_entity_poly.pdbx_seq_one_letter_code
_entity_poly.pdbx_strand_id
1 'polypeptide(L)'
;MNLVVGFAPFILFALLSRLSADLALWIAFAAAFVVTIRDFVESPSLRLLDISSLGLFCLLSLVRGFLAPSLSLAVVRFIIEAGLFLLLAGSLVIRRPFSIDYARLDPREAGWEPALFLAVNYSVSAVWVAAFAAMAIADGAITFDPALQLYGSIAVSVLALAGAITFTLVYPTRVARRGALPGRS
;
A
#
# COMPACT_ATOMS: atom_id res chain seq x y z
N MET A 1 11.69 -1.01 -8.82
CA MET A 1 11.81 -1.37 -7.36
C MET A 1 10.91 -2.56 -6.92
N ASN A 2 11.01 -3.06 -5.67
CA ASN A 2 10.11 -4.12 -5.14
C ASN A 2 8.86 -3.50 -4.49
N LEU A 3 7.79 -4.28 -4.32
CA LEU A 3 6.48 -3.78 -3.88
C LEU A 3 6.49 -3.08 -2.53
N VAL A 4 7.25 -3.61 -1.56
CA VAL A 4 7.30 -3.05 -0.19
C VAL A 4 7.87 -1.63 -0.20
N VAL A 5 8.85 -1.33 -1.06
CA VAL A 5 9.39 0.02 -1.20
C VAL A 5 8.36 0.97 -1.85
N GLY A 6 7.49 0.47 -2.74
CA GLY A 6 6.36 1.25 -3.27
C GLY A 6 5.40 1.72 -2.17
N PHE A 7 5.28 0.95 -1.07
CA PHE A 7 4.49 1.33 0.10
C PHE A 7 5.26 2.15 1.14
N ALA A 8 6.54 2.46 0.93
CA ALA A 8 7.34 3.22 1.89
C ALA A 8 6.71 4.56 2.31
N PRO A 9 6.10 5.37 1.41
CA PRO A 9 5.42 6.61 1.80
C PRO A 9 4.30 6.37 2.83
N PHE A 10 3.46 5.36 2.58
CA PHE A 10 2.38 4.99 3.48
C PHE A 10 2.89 4.44 4.81
N ILE A 11 3.91 3.59 4.78
CA ILE A 11 4.51 3.01 6.00
C ILE A 11 5.10 4.13 6.86
N LEU A 12 5.82 5.08 6.25
CA LEU A 12 6.37 6.24 6.96
C LEU A 12 5.24 7.09 7.57
N PHE A 13 4.18 7.37 6.81
CA PHE A 13 3.01 8.06 7.35
C PHE A 13 2.42 7.33 8.55
N ALA A 14 2.11 6.03 8.42
CA ALA A 14 1.48 5.24 9.47
C ALA A 14 2.30 5.19 10.77
N LEU A 15 3.63 5.20 10.66
CA LEU A 15 4.53 5.20 11.82
C LEU A 15 4.65 6.58 12.48
N LEU A 16 4.79 7.63 11.67
CA LEU A 16 5.10 9.00 12.11
C LEU A 16 3.86 9.80 12.47
N SER A 17 2.68 9.42 11.99
CA SER A 17 1.43 10.15 12.23
C SER A 17 1.08 10.25 13.73
N ARG A 18 1.69 9.39 14.55
CA ARG A 18 1.58 9.39 16.02
C ARG A 18 2.35 10.53 16.69
N LEU A 19 3.38 11.05 16.03
CA LEU A 19 4.20 12.16 16.53
C LEU A 19 3.62 13.50 16.08
N SER A 20 3.33 13.61 14.78
CA SER A 20 2.68 14.77 14.19
C SER A 20 2.11 14.37 12.83
N ALA A 21 0.84 14.69 12.60
CA ALA A 21 0.18 14.44 11.34
C ALA A 21 0.82 15.24 10.20
N ASP A 22 1.23 16.49 10.46
CA ASP A 22 1.84 17.36 9.46
C ASP A 22 3.23 16.84 9.07
N LEU A 23 4.06 16.51 10.06
CA LEU A 23 5.38 15.91 9.83
C LEU A 23 5.26 14.62 9.02
N ALA A 24 4.32 13.75 9.39
CA ALA A 24 4.09 12.49 8.71
C ALA A 24 3.66 12.67 7.26
N LEU A 25 2.74 13.61 6.98
CA LEU A 25 2.29 13.93 5.63
C LEU A 25 3.44 14.45 4.76
N TRP A 26 4.21 15.42 5.25
CA TRP A 26 5.33 15.99 4.48
C TRP A 26 6.44 14.96 4.24
N ILE A 27 6.78 14.12 5.23
CA ILE A 27 7.76 13.05 5.05
C ILE A 27 7.25 11.99 4.07
N ALA A 28 5.97 11.61 4.17
CA ALA A 28 5.38 10.66 3.24
C ALA A 28 5.31 11.23 1.81
N PHE A 29 4.97 12.51 1.65
CA PHE A 29 5.02 13.18 0.35
C PHE A 29 6.44 13.19 -0.23
N ALA A 30 7.45 13.57 0.56
CA ALA A 30 8.84 13.53 0.14
C ALA A 30 9.28 12.11 -0.26
N ALA A 31 8.89 11.09 0.52
CA ALA A 31 9.17 9.70 0.19
C ALA A 31 8.47 9.27 -1.10
N ALA A 32 7.20 9.63 -1.30
CA ALA A 32 6.45 9.31 -2.52
C ALA A 32 7.08 9.97 -3.75
N PHE A 33 7.55 11.21 -3.60
CA PHE A 33 8.25 11.95 -4.64
C PHE A 33 9.57 11.26 -5.01
N VAL A 34 10.38 10.88 -4.01
CA VAL A 34 11.65 10.16 -4.23
C VAL A 34 11.42 8.81 -4.89
N VAL A 35 10.44 8.03 -4.42
CA VAL A 35 10.07 6.74 -5.03
C VAL A 35 9.65 6.94 -6.48
N THR A 36 8.71 7.86 -6.74
CA THR A 36 8.17 8.09 -8.09
C THR A 36 9.25 8.58 -9.06
N ILE A 37 10.09 9.54 -8.65
CA ILE A 37 11.18 10.04 -9.51
C ILE A 37 12.21 8.97 -9.77
N ARG A 38 12.64 8.24 -8.74
CA ARG A 38 13.64 7.19 -8.91
C ARG A 38 13.15 6.15 -9.90
N ASP A 39 11.91 5.69 -9.75
CA ASP A 39 11.34 4.74 -10.69
C ASP A 39 11.23 5.35 -12.07
N PHE A 40 10.72 6.58 -12.24
CA PHE A 40 10.64 7.26 -13.54
C PHE A 40 11.99 7.38 -14.26
N VAL A 41 13.08 7.61 -13.52
CA VAL A 41 14.45 7.69 -14.06
C VAL A 41 15.00 6.30 -14.42
N GLU A 42 14.75 5.28 -13.59
CA GLU A 42 15.19 3.90 -13.85
C GLU A 42 14.38 3.25 -15.00
N SER A 43 13.10 3.59 -15.11
CA SER A 43 12.13 3.08 -16.06
C SER A 43 10.96 4.06 -16.14
N PRO A 44 10.65 4.68 -17.30
CA PRO A 44 9.52 5.61 -17.44
C PRO A 44 8.16 4.89 -17.41
N SER A 45 7.92 4.09 -16.38
CA SER A 45 6.68 3.38 -16.10
C SER A 45 5.96 4.10 -14.95
N LEU A 46 4.76 4.55 -15.26
CA LEU A 46 3.86 5.19 -14.30
C LEU A 46 3.02 4.12 -13.63
N ARG A 47 3.44 3.71 -12.42
CA ARG A 47 2.76 2.66 -11.66
C ARG A 47 1.64 3.26 -10.84
N LEU A 48 0.52 2.54 -10.75
CA LEU A 48 -0.69 3.02 -10.09
C LEU A 48 -0.40 3.46 -8.65
N LEU A 49 0.27 2.63 -7.86
CA LEU A 49 0.55 2.91 -6.44
C LEU A 49 1.46 4.13 -6.24
N ASP A 50 2.47 4.34 -7.09
CA ASP A 50 3.39 5.48 -6.97
C ASP A 50 2.66 6.81 -7.21
N ILE A 51 1.92 6.91 -8.32
CA ILE A 51 1.14 8.12 -8.63
C ILE A 51 0.05 8.36 -7.60
N SER A 52 -0.65 7.29 -7.18
CA SER A 52 -1.69 7.37 -6.17
C SER A 52 -1.14 7.91 -4.85
N SER A 53 -0.01 7.36 -4.41
CA SER A 53 0.65 7.79 -3.18
C SER A 53 1.15 9.23 -3.29
N LEU A 54 1.82 9.58 -4.38
CA LEU A 54 2.31 10.93 -4.61
C LEU A 54 1.17 11.94 -4.60
N GLY A 55 0.09 11.66 -5.33
CA GLY A 55 -1.10 12.51 -5.41
C GLY A 55 -1.80 12.69 -4.06
N LEU A 56 -2.07 11.58 -3.36
CA LEU A 56 -2.74 11.61 -2.05
C LEU A 56 -1.94 12.36 -1.00
N PHE A 57 -0.64 12.05 -0.87
CA PHE A 57 0.20 12.70 0.12
C PHE A 57 0.48 14.16 -0.22
N CYS A 58 0.67 14.51 -1.50
CA CYS A 58 0.79 15.90 -1.94
C CYS A 58 -0.46 16.69 -1.57
N LEU A 59 -1.64 16.20 -2.00
CA LEU A 59 -2.90 16.89 -1.79
C LEU A 59 -3.19 17.09 -0.30
N LEU A 60 -3.04 16.04 0.52
CA LEU A 60 -3.30 16.14 1.95
C LEU A 60 -2.27 16.99 2.69
N SER A 61 -1.00 16.97 2.29
CA SER A 61 0.02 17.87 2.85
C SER A 61 -0.34 19.34 2.60
N LEU A 62 -0.79 19.66 1.39
CA LEU A 62 -1.19 21.02 1.03
C LEU A 62 -2.50 21.43 1.70
N VAL A 63 -3.51 20.56 1.67
CA VAL A 63 -4.82 20.83 2.27
C VAL A 63 -4.67 21.03 3.77
N ARG A 64 -4.04 20.10 4.49
CA ARG A 64 -3.86 20.24 5.93
C ARG A 64 -2.90 21.37 6.27
N GLY A 65 -1.79 21.51 5.54
CA GLY A 65 -0.78 22.52 5.84
C GLY A 65 -1.24 23.96 5.65
N PHE A 66 -2.15 24.22 4.69
CA PHE A 66 -2.50 25.60 4.30
C PHE A 66 -4.01 25.90 4.31
N LEU A 67 -4.87 24.93 3.97
CA LEU A 67 -6.30 25.19 3.75
C LEU A 67 -7.18 24.80 4.94
N ALA A 68 -6.86 23.69 5.60
CA ALA A 68 -7.60 23.14 6.72
C ALA A 68 -6.67 22.53 7.79
N PRO A 69 -5.90 23.36 8.54
CA PRO A 69 -4.98 22.88 9.58
C PRO A 69 -5.65 22.14 10.74
N SER A 70 -6.94 22.39 10.96
CA SER A 70 -7.75 21.75 11.99
C SER A 70 -8.22 20.33 11.62
N LEU A 71 -7.91 19.82 10.43
CA LEU A 71 -8.25 18.45 10.06
C LEU A 71 -7.74 17.46 11.12
N SER A 72 -8.62 16.61 11.63
CA SER A 72 -8.22 15.63 12.64
C SER A 72 -7.30 14.57 12.02
N LEU A 73 -6.47 13.94 12.85
CA LEU A 73 -5.62 12.84 12.40
C LEU A 73 -6.47 11.66 11.89
N ALA A 74 -7.60 11.37 12.54
CA ALA A 74 -8.52 10.30 12.14
C ALA A 74 -9.05 10.52 10.71
N VAL A 75 -9.50 11.74 10.39
CA VAL A 75 -9.98 12.09 9.05
C VAL A 75 -8.87 11.93 8.01
N VAL A 76 -7.65 12.39 8.30
CA VAL A 76 -6.52 12.27 7.37
C VAL A 76 -6.17 10.80 7.11
N ARG A 77 -6.09 9.98 8.17
CA ARG A 77 -5.82 8.54 8.03
C ARG A 77 -6.92 7.86 7.22
N PHE A 78 -8.19 8.13 7.53
CA PHE A 78 -9.33 7.61 6.79
C PHE A 78 -9.26 7.96 5.29
N ILE A 79 -8.99 9.22 4.93
CA ILE A 79 -8.91 9.63 3.52
C ILE A 79 -7.78 8.90 2.79
N ILE A 80 -6.60 8.77 3.41
CA ILE A 80 -5.46 8.06 2.80
C ILE A 80 -5.79 6.59 2.59
N GLU A 81 -6.29 5.93 3.62
CA GLU A 81 -6.56 4.49 3.60
C GLU A 81 -7.71 4.16 2.66
N ALA A 82 -8.79 4.95 2.68
CA ALA A 82 -9.90 4.80 1.75
C ALA A 82 -9.47 5.11 0.30
N GLY A 83 -8.66 6.15 0.09
CA GLY A 83 -8.14 6.50 -1.23
C GLY A 83 -7.28 5.38 -1.82
N LEU A 84 -6.34 4.85 -1.05
CA LEU A 84 -5.51 3.72 -1.46
C LEU A 84 -6.33 2.45 -1.64
N PHE A 85 -7.29 2.16 -0.76
CA PHE A 85 -8.23 1.05 -0.94
C PHE A 85 -8.94 1.14 -2.29
N LEU A 86 -9.59 2.27 -2.59
CA LEU A 86 -10.37 2.44 -3.81
C LEU A 86 -9.51 2.31 -5.07
N LEU A 87 -8.33 2.95 -5.08
CA LEU A 87 -7.41 2.92 -6.21
C LEU A 87 -6.88 1.50 -6.46
N LEU A 88 -6.42 0.82 -5.41
CA LEU A 88 -5.87 -0.52 -5.53
C LEU A 88 -6.95 -1.57 -5.81
N ALA A 89 -8.14 -1.44 -5.22
CA ALA A 89 -9.28 -2.30 -5.52
C ALA A 89 -9.72 -2.13 -6.98
N GLY A 90 -9.70 -0.90 -7.50
CA GLY A 90 -9.95 -0.62 -8.91
C GLY A 90 -9.05 -1.44 -9.85
N SER A 91 -7.78 -1.61 -9.48
CA SER A 91 -6.84 -2.47 -10.25
C SER A 91 -7.30 -3.93 -10.36
N LEU A 92 -7.89 -4.48 -9.30
CA LEU A 92 -8.43 -5.84 -9.30
C LEU A 92 -9.74 -5.94 -10.10
N VAL A 93 -10.58 -4.91 -10.02
CA VAL A 93 -11.85 -4.84 -10.78
C VAL A 93 -11.58 -4.83 -12.28
N ILE A 94 -10.56 -4.10 -12.74
CA ILE A 94 -10.14 -4.10 -14.15
C ILE A 94 -9.27 -5.31 -14.52
N ARG A 95 -9.13 -6.30 -13.63
CA ARG A 95 -8.36 -7.54 -13.81
C ARG A 95 -6.87 -7.33 -14.11
N ARG A 96 -6.28 -6.25 -13.59
CA ARG A 96 -4.85 -5.94 -13.69
C ARG A 96 -4.28 -5.65 -12.30
N PRO A 97 -3.86 -6.67 -11.54
CA PRO A 97 -3.37 -6.47 -10.17
C PRO A 97 -2.14 -5.55 -10.17
N PHE A 98 -2.20 -4.48 -9.38
CA PHE A 98 -1.16 -3.45 -9.32
C PHE A 98 0.22 -4.01 -8.95
N SER A 99 0.29 -5.13 -8.22
CA SER A 99 1.56 -5.73 -7.81
C SER A 99 2.41 -6.23 -8.98
N ILE A 100 1.81 -6.48 -10.16
CA ILE A 100 2.54 -6.90 -11.37
C ILE A 100 3.60 -5.86 -11.73
N ASP A 101 3.28 -4.58 -11.61
CA ASP A 101 4.20 -3.49 -11.98
C ASP A 101 5.41 -3.38 -11.03
N TYR A 102 5.42 -4.14 -9.93
CA TYR A 102 6.50 -4.20 -8.93
C TYR A 102 7.22 -5.55 -8.89
N ALA A 103 6.78 -6.53 -9.69
CA ALA A 103 7.45 -7.81 -9.80
C ALA A 103 8.80 -7.60 -10.52
N ARG A 104 9.91 -7.86 -9.83
CA ARG A 104 11.27 -7.57 -10.32
C ARG A 104 11.79 -8.49 -11.42
N LEU A 105 10.99 -9.41 -11.95
CA LEU A 105 11.43 -10.34 -12.98
C LEU A 105 10.32 -10.48 -14.02
N ASP A 106 10.71 -10.35 -15.29
CA ASP A 106 9.94 -10.92 -16.40
C ASP A 106 9.67 -12.40 -16.04
N PRO A 107 8.42 -12.90 -16.11
CA PRO A 107 8.11 -14.31 -15.82
C PRO A 107 9.05 -15.31 -16.50
N ARG A 108 9.65 -14.90 -17.64
CA ARG A 108 10.63 -15.67 -18.42
C ARG A 108 12.01 -15.80 -17.77
N GLU A 109 12.47 -14.81 -17.01
CA GLU A 109 13.79 -14.82 -16.37
C GLU A 109 13.80 -15.59 -15.03
N ALA A 110 12.64 -15.70 -14.38
CA ALA A 110 12.49 -16.41 -13.11
C ALA A 110 12.11 -17.90 -13.27
N GLY A 111 11.76 -18.34 -14.49
CA GLY A 111 11.24 -19.69 -14.73
C GLY A 111 9.86 -19.95 -14.14
N TRP A 112 9.04 -18.92 -13.94
CA TRP A 112 7.70 -19.06 -13.39
C TRP A 112 6.69 -19.36 -14.51
N GLU A 113 5.78 -20.30 -14.27
CA GLU A 113 4.63 -20.47 -15.15
C GLU A 113 3.78 -19.17 -15.16
N PRO A 114 3.35 -18.68 -16.34
CA PRO A 114 2.58 -17.43 -16.44
C PRO A 114 1.33 -17.40 -15.56
N ALA A 115 0.61 -18.54 -15.45
CA ALA A 115 -0.58 -18.66 -14.63
C ALA A 115 -0.27 -18.53 -13.12
N LEU A 116 0.82 -19.14 -12.67
CA LEU A 116 1.27 -19.08 -11.28
C LEU A 116 1.71 -17.66 -10.91
N PHE A 117 2.45 -16.99 -11.79
CA PHE A 117 2.88 -15.60 -11.62
C PHE A 117 1.67 -14.68 -11.44
N LEU A 118 0.67 -14.82 -12.31
CA LEU A 118 -0.55 -14.02 -12.23
C LEU A 118 -1.31 -14.31 -10.94
N ALA A 119 -1.50 -15.58 -10.57
CA ALA A 119 -2.19 -15.98 -9.35
C ALA A 119 -1.53 -15.40 -8.09
N VAL A 120 -0.20 -15.44 -8.01
CA VAL A 120 0.53 -14.87 -6.87
C VAL A 120 0.35 -13.35 -6.78
N ASN A 121 0.42 -12.65 -7.91
CA ASN A 121 0.18 -11.20 -7.95
C ASN A 121 -1.25 -10.82 -7.56
N TYR A 122 -2.24 -11.60 -7.99
CA TYR A 122 -3.62 -11.43 -7.53
C TYR A 122 -3.74 -11.62 -6.02
N SER A 123 -3.14 -12.67 -5.45
CA SER A 123 -3.16 -12.90 -4.00
C SER A 123 -2.49 -11.76 -3.23
N VAL A 124 -1.31 -11.31 -3.67
CA VAL A 124 -0.59 -10.21 -3.03
C VAL A 124 -1.40 -8.91 -3.11
N SER A 125 -1.94 -8.58 -4.29
CA SER A 125 -2.76 -7.40 -4.48
C SER A 125 -4.04 -7.45 -3.65
N ALA A 126 -4.73 -8.60 -3.57
CA ALA A 126 -5.94 -8.78 -2.77
C ALA A 126 -5.67 -8.62 -1.28
N VAL A 127 -4.54 -9.12 -0.76
CA VAL A 127 -4.16 -8.94 0.65
C VAL A 127 -3.94 -7.46 0.97
N TRP A 128 -3.27 -6.70 0.10
CA TRP A 128 -3.11 -5.26 0.28
C TRP A 128 -4.45 -4.52 0.23
N VAL A 129 -5.32 -4.85 -0.72
CA VAL A 129 -6.68 -4.27 -0.80
C VAL A 129 -7.47 -4.56 0.47
N ALA A 130 -7.44 -5.79 0.99
CA ALA A 130 -8.11 -6.15 2.22
C ALA A 130 -7.51 -5.41 3.44
N ALA A 131 -6.19 -5.24 3.49
CA ALA A 131 -5.52 -4.47 4.53
C ALA A 131 -5.99 -3.01 4.54
N PHE A 132 -5.99 -2.33 3.39
CA PHE A 132 -6.47 -0.95 3.31
C PHE A 132 -7.96 -0.82 3.61
N ALA A 133 -8.78 -1.80 3.19
CA ALA A 133 -10.19 -1.83 3.56
C ALA A 133 -10.38 -1.91 5.08
N ALA A 134 -9.66 -2.82 5.75
CA ALA A 134 -9.75 -2.98 7.20
C ALA A 134 -9.31 -1.73 7.96
N MET A 135 -8.22 -1.10 7.52
CA MET A 135 -7.74 0.15 8.12
C MET A 135 -8.74 1.29 7.91
N ALA A 136 -9.21 1.49 6.67
CA ALA A 136 -10.18 2.52 6.35
C ALA A 136 -11.49 2.36 7.12
N ILE A 137 -11.96 1.12 7.34
CA ILE A 137 -13.14 0.86 8.19
C ILE A 137 -12.86 1.28 9.64
N ALA A 138 -11.68 0.94 10.18
CA ALA A 138 -11.33 1.26 11.56
C ALA A 138 -11.15 2.77 11.80
N ASP A 139 -10.42 3.47 10.93
CA ASP A 139 -10.25 4.93 11.04
C ASP A 139 -11.51 5.70 10.63
N GLY A 140 -12.33 5.13 9.73
CA GLY A 140 -13.66 5.65 9.40
C GLY A 140 -14.59 5.59 10.62
N ALA A 141 -14.59 4.47 11.36
CA ALA A 141 -15.39 4.33 12.57
C ALA A 141 -15.07 5.44 13.59
N ILE A 142 -13.78 5.72 13.85
CA ILE A 142 -13.38 6.81 14.75
C ILE A 142 -13.71 8.18 14.18
N THR A 143 -13.61 8.35 12.86
CA THR A 143 -13.93 9.61 12.19
C THR A 143 -15.41 9.97 12.34
N PHE A 144 -16.31 9.00 12.23
CA PHE A 144 -17.75 9.21 12.31
C PHE A 144 -18.33 9.01 13.71
N ASP A 145 -17.61 8.33 14.60
CA ASP A 145 -17.96 8.18 16.02
C ASP A 145 -16.74 8.52 16.91
N PRO A 146 -16.64 9.79 17.37
CA PRO A 146 -15.54 10.24 18.22
C PRO A 146 -15.51 9.59 19.61
N ALA A 147 -16.53 8.83 20.02
CA ALA A 147 -16.51 8.08 21.27
C ALA A 147 -15.55 6.88 21.21
N LEU A 148 -15.17 6.44 20.00
CA LEU A 148 -14.24 5.34 19.79
C LEU A 148 -12.78 5.79 20.01
N GLN A 149 -12.00 4.92 20.64
CA GLN A 149 -10.60 5.20 20.97
C GLN A 149 -9.67 4.94 19.78
N LEU A 150 -8.77 5.89 19.52
CA LEU A 150 -7.77 5.83 18.44
C LEU A 150 -6.84 4.62 18.51
N TYR A 151 -6.58 4.08 19.71
CA TYR A 151 -5.72 2.90 19.89
C TYR A 151 -6.24 1.67 19.15
N GLY A 152 -7.57 1.53 19.02
CA GLY A 152 -8.20 0.42 18.30
C GLY A 152 -7.82 0.42 16.81
N SER A 153 -7.93 1.56 16.13
CA SER A 153 -7.55 1.62 14.71
C SER A 153 -6.05 1.48 14.51
N ILE A 154 -5.23 2.02 15.41
CA ILE A 154 -3.78 1.83 15.35
C ILE A 154 -3.42 0.35 15.41
N ALA A 155 -4.04 -0.42 16.31
CA ALA A 155 -3.82 -1.87 16.39
C ALA A 155 -4.19 -2.57 15.07
N VAL A 156 -5.33 -2.20 14.48
CA VAL A 156 -5.76 -2.71 13.18
C VAL A 156 -4.73 -2.37 12.09
N SER A 157 -4.27 -1.12 12.00
CA SER A 157 -3.28 -0.73 10.99
C SER A 157 -1.95 -1.47 11.15
N VAL A 158 -1.45 -1.62 12.37
CA VAL A 158 -0.21 -2.35 12.63
C VAL A 158 -0.33 -3.81 12.22
N LEU A 159 -1.43 -4.48 12.61
CA LEU A 159 -1.66 -5.89 12.27
C LEU A 159 -1.86 -6.08 10.76
N ALA A 160 -2.64 -5.20 10.12
CA ALA A 160 -2.90 -5.24 8.69
C ALA A 160 -1.61 -5.03 7.88
N LEU A 161 -0.80 -4.03 8.23
CA LEU A 161 0.49 -3.77 7.60
C LEU A 161 1.47 -4.92 7.79
N ALA A 162 1.65 -5.39 9.04
CA ALA A 162 2.55 -6.50 9.34
C ALA A 162 2.14 -7.77 8.58
N GLY A 163 0.83 -8.05 8.52
CA GLY A 163 0.27 -9.15 7.75
C GLY A 163 0.54 -9.03 6.25
N ALA A 164 0.23 -7.88 5.65
CA ALA A 164 0.42 -7.65 4.22
C ALA A 164 1.90 -7.69 3.80
N ILE A 165 2.79 -7.08 4.59
CA ILE A 165 4.24 -7.10 4.34
C ILE A 165 4.77 -8.53 4.46
N THR A 166 4.42 -9.23 5.55
CA THR A 166 4.86 -10.61 5.77
C THR A 166 4.36 -11.53 4.66
N PHE A 167 3.09 -11.38 4.25
CA PHE A 167 2.53 -12.12 3.12
C PHE A 167 3.32 -11.84 1.84
N THR A 168 3.58 -10.57 1.53
CA THR A 168 4.32 -10.16 0.32
C THR A 168 5.73 -10.75 0.27
N LEU A 169 6.42 -10.84 1.40
CA LEU A 169 7.80 -11.35 1.47
C LEU A 169 7.86 -12.89 1.47
N VAL A 170 6.88 -13.55 2.09
CA VAL A 170 6.95 -14.99 2.40
C VAL A 170 6.12 -15.84 1.44
N TYR A 171 4.95 -15.38 0.99
CA TYR A 171 4.06 -16.18 0.17
C TYR A 171 4.66 -16.56 -1.19
N PRO A 172 5.24 -15.63 -1.98
CA PRO A 172 5.82 -15.98 -3.29
C PRO A 172 6.94 -17.01 -3.19
N THR A 173 7.80 -16.90 -2.17
CA THR A 173 8.92 -17.84 -1.96
C THR A 173 8.43 -19.23 -1.56
N ARG A 174 7.38 -19.32 -0.73
CA ARG A 174 6.75 -20.60 -0.36
C ARG A 174 6.10 -21.29 -1.56
N VAL A 175 5.40 -20.54 -2.40
CA VAL A 175 4.75 -21.08 -3.60
C VAL A 175 5.79 -21.57 -4.61
N ALA A 176 6.83 -20.78 -4.88
CA ALA A 176 7.92 -21.19 -5.77
C ALA A 176 8.60 -22.49 -5.33
N ARG A 177 8.88 -22.64 -4.03
CA ARG A 177 9.46 -23.88 -3.48
C ARG A 177 8.55 -25.10 -3.66
N ARG A 178 7.24 -24.93 -3.51
CA ARG A 178 6.27 -26.03 -3.68
C ARG A 178 6.14 -26.45 -5.14
N GLY A 179 6.15 -25.49 -6.08
CA GLY A 179 6.12 -25.78 -7.51
C GLY A 179 7.41 -26.45 -8.03
N ALA A 180 8.55 -26.23 -7.37
CA ALA A 180 9.83 -26.85 -7.72
C ALA A 180 10.03 -28.29 -7.17
N LEU A 181 9.15 -28.76 -6.27
CA LEU A 181 9.20 -30.15 -5.79
C LEU A 181 8.56 -31.05 -6.87
N PRO A 182 9.23 -32.15 -7.30
CA PRO A 182 8.63 -33.10 -8.23
C PRO A 182 7.30 -33.58 -7.64
N GLY A 183 6.22 -33.45 -8.41
CA GLY A 183 4.88 -33.86 -7.98
C GLY A 183 4.94 -35.27 -7.42
N ARG A 184 4.51 -35.44 -6.16
CA ARG A 184 4.19 -36.77 -5.63
C ARG A 184 2.95 -37.26 -6.38
N SER A 185 3.20 -38.03 -7.45
CA SER A 185 2.23 -38.90 -8.11
C SER A 185 1.73 -39.97 -7.16
#